data_AF-A0A316I6Y4-F1
#
_entry.id   AF-A0A316I6Y4-F1
#
_cell.length_a   1.000
_cell.length_b   1.000
_cell.length_c   1.000
_cell.angle_alpha   90.00
_cell.angle_beta   90.00
_cell.angle_gamma   90.00
#
_symmetry.space_group_name_H-M   'P 1'
#
loop_
_entity.id
_entity.type
_entity.pdbx_description
1 polymer ?
#
loop_
_entity_poly.entity_id
_entity_poly.type
_entity_poly.pdbx_seq_one_letter_code
_entity_poly.pdbx_strand_id
1 'polypeptide(L)'
;MRPGDPFVDAGGLEECVPTVRGTPDHGDAWSRPWDETGVVCPEFTLRRHIGSHDGAVIADYELTAEPGYRFVWAAHALLDVSPAARLLAPAGTPVLITDPAPVLRDWPAGLAALGPDDGTATGAVLEHGQIRVVDGDHQLDLLVECAGQPVSIALWRNLRGWPADEPYRSVGVEPMLGRTFDRDDPARAVAVVPGNGVVRWRLTLTAFVPAES
;
A
#
# COMPACT_ATOMS: atom_id res chain seq x y z
N MET A 1 2.97 -5.61 20.88
CA MET A 1 1.96 -5.17 19.92
C MET A 1 0.67 -5.94 20.18
N ARG A 2 -0.44 -5.22 20.32
CA ARG A 2 -1.82 -5.72 20.42
C ARG A 2 -2.69 -4.87 19.48
N PRO A 3 -3.86 -5.39 19.05
CA PRO A 3 -4.82 -4.58 18.29
C PRO A 3 -5.17 -3.27 18.98
N GLY A 4 -5.02 -2.15 18.28
CA GLY A 4 -5.27 -0.80 18.78
C GLY A 4 -4.06 -0.05 19.37
N ASP A 5 -2.87 -0.66 19.44
CA ASP A 5 -1.64 0.06 19.74
C ASP A 5 -1.29 1.06 18.61
N PRO A 6 -0.55 2.16 18.88
CA PRO A 6 -0.03 3.03 17.83
C PRO A 6 0.80 2.25 16.81
N PHE A 7 0.72 2.66 15.54
CA PHE A 7 1.51 2.06 14.48
C PHE A 7 3.01 2.16 14.77
N VAL A 8 3.74 1.06 14.51
CA VAL A 8 5.20 0.95 14.63
C VAL A 8 5.72 0.26 13.38
N ASP A 9 6.62 0.92 12.66
CA ASP A 9 7.36 0.31 11.54
C ASP A 9 8.29 -0.80 12.07
N ALA A 10 7.94 -2.06 11.79
CA ALA A 10 8.76 -3.21 12.13
C ALA A 10 9.77 -3.61 11.03
N GLY A 11 9.80 -2.87 9.92
CA GLY A 11 10.56 -3.19 8.72
C GLY A 11 9.90 -4.27 7.86
N GLY A 12 10.16 -4.23 6.54
CA GLY A 12 9.59 -5.17 5.58
C GLY A 12 8.28 -4.69 4.97
N LEU A 13 7.31 -5.59 4.83
CA LEU A 13 5.96 -5.33 4.30
C LEU A 13 4.94 -5.76 5.34
N GLU A 14 4.04 -4.85 5.70
CA GLU A 14 2.99 -5.07 6.68
C GLU A 14 1.61 -5.04 5.99
N GLU A 15 0.75 -6.02 6.29
CA GLU A 15 -0.61 -6.03 5.76
C GLU A 15 -1.57 -5.16 6.58
N CYS A 16 -1.91 -4.00 6.03
CA CYS A 16 -2.94 -3.12 6.56
C CYS A 16 -4.31 -3.56 6.08
N VAL A 17 -5.10 -4.18 6.96
CA VAL A 17 -6.46 -4.68 6.66
C VAL A 17 -7.24 -4.78 7.98
N PRO A 18 -8.51 -4.32 8.04
CA PRO A 18 -9.39 -3.97 6.92
C PRO A 18 -9.35 -2.50 6.52
N THR A 19 -8.41 -1.72 7.02
CA THR A 19 -8.27 -0.29 6.73
C THR A 19 -6.81 0.15 6.83
N VAL A 20 -6.44 1.26 6.19
CA VAL A 20 -5.12 1.91 6.42
C VAL A 20 -5.28 3.02 7.45
N ARG A 21 -6.27 3.92 7.26
CA ARG A 21 -6.67 4.92 8.25
C ARG A 21 -8.00 4.49 8.86
N GLY A 22 -8.11 4.53 10.18
CA GLY A 22 -9.34 4.16 10.88
C GLY A 22 -9.09 3.79 12.33
N THR A 23 -10.05 3.10 12.95
CA THR A 23 -9.89 2.57 14.31
C THR A 23 -10.11 1.05 14.28
N PRO A 24 -9.08 0.23 14.58
CA PRO A 24 -7.70 0.64 14.85
C PRO A 24 -6.96 1.16 13.60
N ASP A 25 -5.94 1.98 13.83
CA ASP A 25 -5.07 2.49 12.78
C ASP A 25 -4.30 1.33 12.11
N HIS A 26 -4.16 1.37 10.78
CA HIS A 26 -3.63 0.27 9.96
C HIS A 26 -4.41 -1.06 10.06
N GLY A 27 -5.58 -1.05 10.71
CA GLY A 27 -6.47 -2.19 10.80
C GLY A 27 -6.05 -3.24 11.83
N ASP A 28 -6.63 -4.43 11.69
CA ASP A 28 -6.60 -5.48 12.71
C ASP A 28 -5.48 -6.50 12.51
N ALA A 29 -5.08 -6.77 11.26
CA ALA A 29 -4.20 -7.91 10.95
C ALA A 29 -2.73 -7.68 11.33
N TRP A 30 -2.21 -6.47 11.14
CA TRP A 30 -0.78 -6.16 11.32
C TRP A 30 -0.28 -6.41 12.75
N SER A 31 -1.16 -6.21 13.74
CA SER A 31 -0.84 -6.33 15.17
C SER A 31 -1.18 -7.69 15.78
N ARG A 32 -1.62 -8.65 14.95
CA ARG A 32 -2.01 -10.00 15.38
C ARG A 32 -0.92 -11.04 15.09
N PRO A 33 -0.86 -12.15 15.83
CA PRO A 33 0.01 -13.26 15.49
C PRO A 33 -0.44 -13.89 14.18
N TRP A 34 0.51 -14.06 13.26
CA TRP A 34 0.33 -14.81 12.03
C TRP A 34 0.77 -16.26 12.24
N ASP A 35 0.06 -17.19 11.62
CA ASP A 35 0.59 -18.52 11.33
C ASP A 35 1.27 -18.54 9.96
N GLU A 36 1.78 -19.70 9.53
CA GLU A 36 2.48 -19.84 8.25
C GLU A 36 1.61 -19.46 7.04
N THR A 37 0.28 -19.55 7.17
CA THR A 37 -0.68 -19.44 6.07
C THR A 37 -1.54 -18.19 6.13
N GLY A 38 -1.60 -17.50 7.27
CA GLY A 38 -2.42 -16.30 7.41
C GLY A 38 -2.69 -15.87 8.85
N VAL A 39 -3.79 -15.13 8.98
CA VAL A 39 -4.27 -14.54 10.23
C VAL A 39 -5.79 -14.59 10.28
N VAL A 40 -6.32 -14.89 11.47
CA VAL A 40 -7.76 -14.88 11.76
C VAL A 40 -8.10 -13.63 12.57
N CYS A 41 -8.98 -12.81 12.02
CA CYS A 41 -9.55 -11.63 12.65
C CYS A 41 -11.03 -11.90 13.02
N PRO A 42 -11.66 -11.06 13.87
CA PRO A 42 -13.05 -11.27 14.28
C PRO A 42 -14.04 -11.24 13.09
N GLU A 43 -13.78 -10.39 12.09
CA GLU A 43 -14.70 -10.16 10.96
C GLU A 43 -14.27 -10.87 9.66
N PHE A 44 -13.02 -11.33 9.56
CA PHE A 44 -12.47 -11.93 8.35
C PHE A 44 -11.30 -12.85 8.66
N THR A 45 -10.97 -13.71 7.70
CA THR A 45 -9.71 -14.45 7.66
C THR A 45 -8.91 -14.00 6.44
N LEU A 46 -7.63 -13.67 6.63
CA LEU A 46 -6.70 -13.40 5.54
C LEU A 46 -5.71 -14.55 5.45
N ARG A 47 -5.57 -15.12 4.26
CA ARG A 47 -4.52 -16.08 3.92
C ARG A 47 -3.58 -15.52 2.88
N ARG A 48 -2.32 -15.95 2.93
CA ARG A 48 -1.34 -15.65 1.89
C ARG A 48 -0.48 -16.86 1.57
N HIS A 49 -0.05 -16.95 0.32
CA HIS A 49 1.01 -17.84 -0.14
C HIS A 49 2.07 -17.02 -0.85
N ILE A 50 3.30 -17.02 -0.32
CA ILE A 50 4.42 -16.27 -0.87
C ILE A 50 5.39 -17.24 -1.53
N GLY A 51 5.72 -16.99 -2.80
CA GLY A 51 6.70 -17.74 -3.56
C GLY A 51 7.59 -16.85 -4.40
N SER A 52 8.54 -17.46 -5.10
CA SER A 52 9.35 -16.77 -6.10
C SER A 52 9.31 -17.54 -7.42
N HIS A 53 9.26 -16.81 -8.52
CA HIS A 53 9.24 -17.36 -9.88
C HIS A 53 9.90 -16.38 -10.85
N ASP A 54 10.85 -16.84 -11.65
CA ASP A 54 11.52 -16.06 -12.71
C ASP A 54 12.04 -14.68 -12.25
N GLY A 55 12.59 -14.61 -11.04
CA GLY A 55 13.14 -13.37 -10.47
C GLY A 55 12.10 -12.42 -9.85
N ALA A 56 10.82 -12.80 -9.83
CA ALA A 56 9.76 -12.09 -9.12
C ALA A 56 9.42 -12.78 -7.80
N VAL A 57 9.03 -11.99 -6.80
CA VAL A 57 8.33 -12.44 -5.60
C VAL A 57 6.83 -12.30 -5.86
N ILE A 58 6.09 -13.37 -5.65
CA ILE A 58 4.63 -13.42 -5.87
C ILE A 58 3.96 -13.77 -4.54
N ALA A 59 3.01 -12.95 -4.13
CA ALA A 59 2.15 -13.20 -2.99
C ALA A 59 0.69 -13.31 -3.47
N ASP A 60 0.12 -14.51 -3.33
CA ASP A 60 -1.28 -14.78 -3.59
C ASP A 60 -2.06 -14.66 -2.27
N TYR A 61 -3.10 -13.83 -2.26
CA TYR A 61 -3.91 -13.56 -1.09
C TYR A 61 -5.35 -14.04 -1.26
N GLU A 62 -5.96 -14.43 -0.16
CA GLU A 62 -7.37 -14.78 -0.06
C GLU A 62 -7.96 -14.19 1.23
N LEU A 63 -8.98 -13.33 1.08
CA LEU A 63 -9.79 -12.84 2.20
C LEU A 63 -11.15 -13.52 2.16
N THR A 64 -11.54 -14.11 3.29
CA THR A 64 -12.88 -14.68 3.52
C THR A 64 -13.60 -13.88 4.60
N ALA A 65 -14.81 -13.40 4.30
CA ALA A 65 -15.68 -12.69 5.25
C ALA A 65 -17.15 -12.81 4.82
N GLU A 66 -18.06 -12.22 5.58
CA GLU A 66 -19.47 -12.12 5.20
C GLU A 66 -19.64 -11.32 3.88
N PRO A 67 -20.55 -11.75 2.97
CA PRO A 67 -20.87 -10.97 1.78
C PRO A 67 -21.27 -9.52 2.10
N GLY A 68 -20.74 -8.58 1.33
CA GLY A 68 -20.91 -7.15 1.57
C GLY A 68 -19.90 -6.54 2.54
N TYR A 69 -19.02 -7.34 3.16
CA TYR A 69 -17.93 -6.82 3.98
C TYR A 69 -17.05 -5.88 3.16
N ARG A 70 -16.87 -4.66 3.67
CA ARG A 70 -16.07 -3.59 3.05
C ARG A 70 -14.70 -3.56 3.67
N PHE A 71 -13.66 -3.45 2.85
CA PHE A 71 -12.29 -3.36 3.34
C PHE A 71 -11.39 -2.58 2.39
N VAL A 72 -10.32 -2.05 2.96
CA VAL A 72 -9.09 -1.66 2.26
C VAL A 72 -8.03 -2.66 2.67
N TRP A 73 -7.20 -3.06 1.71
CA TRP A 73 -5.98 -3.81 1.97
C TRP A 73 -4.82 -3.02 1.38
N ALA A 74 -3.74 -2.80 2.13
CA ALA A 74 -2.50 -2.27 1.58
C ALA A 74 -1.32 -3.13 2.04
N ALA A 75 -0.40 -3.41 1.11
CA ALA A 75 0.93 -3.90 1.40
C ALA A 75 1.81 -2.70 1.79
N HIS A 76 1.81 -2.35 3.08
CA HIS A 76 2.54 -1.21 3.62
C HIS A 76 4.04 -1.51 3.62
N ALA A 77 4.72 -1.09 2.56
CA ALA A 77 6.14 -1.33 2.32
C ALA A 77 6.91 0.00 2.40
N LEU A 78 7.71 0.15 3.45
CA LEU A 78 8.60 1.30 3.62
C LEU A 78 9.94 1.02 2.94
N LEU A 79 10.27 1.83 1.94
CA LEU A 79 11.44 1.66 1.09
C LEU A 79 12.58 2.56 1.55
N ASP A 80 13.75 1.95 1.76
CA ASP A 80 15.01 2.69 1.92
C ASP A 80 15.54 3.08 0.54
N VAL A 81 15.25 4.31 0.14
CA VAL A 81 15.58 4.86 -1.18
C VAL A 81 16.24 6.23 -1.05
N SER A 82 17.16 6.54 -1.95
CA SER A 82 17.88 7.79 -1.97
C SER A 82 16.98 9.00 -2.28
N PRO A 83 17.45 10.23 -2.02
CA PRO A 83 16.78 11.45 -2.48
C PRO A 83 16.61 11.55 -4.01
N ALA A 84 17.42 10.85 -4.79
CA ALA A 84 17.35 10.85 -6.24
C ALA A 84 16.26 9.91 -6.78
N ALA A 85 15.68 9.07 -5.92
CA ALA A 85 14.69 8.09 -6.31
C ALA A 85 13.41 8.74 -6.86
N ARG A 86 12.80 8.04 -7.82
CA ARG A 86 11.60 8.49 -8.53
C ARG A 86 10.60 7.36 -8.72
N LEU A 87 9.33 7.74 -8.80
CA LEU A 87 8.21 6.87 -9.08
C LEU A 87 7.75 7.06 -10.52
N LEU A 88 7.54 5.95 -11.23
CA LEU A 88 7.04 5.94 -12.60
C LEU A 88 5.68 5.25 -12.67
N ALA A 89 4.71 5.97 -13.21
CA ALA A 89 3.37 5.53 -13.54
C ALA A 89 2.85 6.34 -14.74
N PRO A 90 1.80 5.90 -15.45
CA PRO A 90 1.27 6.63 -16.60
C PRO A 90 0.86 8.07 -16.24
N ALA A 91 1.32 9.06 -17.01
CA ALA A 91 0.91 10.45 -16.84
C ALA A 91 -0.60 10.59 -17.06
N GLY A 92 -1.24 11.48 -16.30
CA GLY A 92 -2.70 11.64 -16.36
C GLY A 92 -3.50 10.64 -15.52
N THR A 93 -2.84 9.67 -14.86
CA THR A 93 -3.51 8.76 -13.92
C THR A 93 -4.09 9.57 -12.75
N PRO A 94 -5.35 9.37 -12.34
CA PRO A 94 -5.91 10.06 -11.18
C PRO A 94 -5.13 9.74 -9.90
N VAL A 95 -4.83 10.77 -9.11
CA VAL A 95 -4.20 10.65 -7.80
C VAL A 95 -4.93 11.51 -6.78
N LEU A 96 -5.40 10.89 -5.70
CA LEU A 96 -6.01 11.59 -4.57
C LEU A 96 -4.92 11.89 -3.54
N ILE A 97 -4.53 13.15 -3.41
CA ILE A 97 -3.67 13.61 -2.33
C ILE A 97 -4.56 13.77 -1.09
N THR A 98 -4.21 13.15 0.03
CA THR A 98 -5.09 13.09 1.21
C THR A 98 -4.76 14.14 2.27
N ASP A 99 -3.51 14.61 2.31
CA ASP A 99 -3.01 15.51 3.34
C ASP A 99 -2.54 16.84 2.74
N PRO A 100 -2.80 17.99 3.38
CA PRO A 100 -3.58 18.15 4.62
C PRO A 100 -5.11 18.03 4.41
N ALA A 101 -5.57 18.00 3.16
CA ALA A 101 -6.97 17.79 2.81
C ALA A 101 -7.09 17.05 1.47
N PRO A 102 -8.13 16.23 1.27
CA PRO A 102 -8.36 15.49 0.04
C PRO A 102 -8.45 16.40 -1.20
N VAL A 103 -7.58 16.18 -2.19
CA VAL A 103 -7.64 16.84 -3.50
C VAL A 103 -7.29 15.86 -4.62
N LEU A 104 -8.18 15.74 -5.61
CA LEU A 104 -7.94 14.92 -6.79
C LEU A 104 -7.11 15.70 -7.81
N ARG A 105 -6.06 15.08 -8.33
CA ARG A 105 -5.14 15.62 -9.33
C ARG A 105 -4.81 14.54 -10.36
N ASP A 106 -4.07 14.95 -11.38
CA ASP A 106 -3.48 14.04 -12.36
C ASP A 106 -2.00 13.81 -12.06
N TRP A 107 -1.57 12.55 -12.11
CA TRP A 107 -0.17 12.15 -11.94
C TRP A 107 0.74 12.89 -12.95
N PRO A 108 1.91 13.44 -12.54
CA PRO A 108 2.63 13.15 -11.30
C PRO A 108 2.27 13.98 -10.07
N ALA A 109 1.51 15.06 -10.22
CA ALA A 109 1.09 15.95 -9.12
C ALA A 109 2.19 16.37 -8.11
N GLY A 110 3.46 16.43 -8.54
CA GLY A 110 4.60 16.72 -7.66
C GLY A 110 5.08 15.57 -6.76
N LEU A 111 4.47 14.38 -6.86
CA LEU A 111 4.77 13.21 -6.02
C LEU A 111 5.72 12.20 -6.66
N ALA A 112 6.02 12.33 -7.95
CA ALA A 112 6.90 11.40 -8.65
C ALA A 112 8.37 11.48 -8.20
N ALA A 113 8.82 12.60 -7.64
CA ALA A 113 10.17 12.76 -7.11
C ALA A 113 10.16 12.58 -5.59
N LEU A 114 11.01 11.69 -5.09
CA LEU A 114 11.09 11.44 -3.65
C LEU A 114 11.96 12.47 -2.94
N GLY A 115 12.97 13.03 -3.59
CA GLY A 115 13.64 14.27 -3.16
C GLY A 115 14.38 14.22 -1.82
N PRO A 116 15.13 15.30 -1.50
CA PRO A 116 15.77 15.47 -0.20
C PRO A 116 14.75 15.86 0.88
N ASP A 117 15.19 15.82 2.14
CA ASP A 117 14.41 16.29 3.28
C ASP A 117 13.92 17.74 3.06
N ASP A 118 12.61 17.94 2.99
CA ASP A 118 11.97 19.24 2.72
C ASP A 118 10.96 19.65 3.81
N GLY A 119 10.81 18.83 4.86
CA GLY A 119 9.89 19.07 5.97
C GLY A 119 8.43 18.76 5.66
N THR A 120 8.13 18.09 4.54
CA THR A 120 6.76 17.72 4.15
C THR A 120 6.43 16.27 4.47
N ALA A 121 5.15 16.00 4.70
CA ALA A 121 4.59 14.65 4.79
C ALA A 121 3.28 14.61 4.00
N THR A 122 3.13 13.64 3.10
CA THR A 122 1.99 13.56 2.19
C THR A 122 1.58 12.11 1.97
N GLY A 123 0.33 11.80 2.30
CA GLY A 123 -0.36 10.60 1.83
C GLY A 123 -1.05 10.85 0.49
N ALA A 124 -1.03 9.86 -0.39
CA ALA A 124 -1.80 9.87 -1.62
C ALA A 124 -2.24 8.48 -2.07
N VAL A 125 -3.27 8.41 -2.91
CA VAL A 125 -3.75 7.18 -3.56
C VAL A 125 -3.74 7.38 -5.07
N LEU A 126 -2.81 6.73 -5.76
CA LEU A 126 -2.72 6.69 -7.21
C LEU A 126 -3.65 5.59 -7.74
N GLU A 127 -4.59 5.94 -8.62
CA GLU A 127 -5.64 5.03 -9.09
C GLU A 127 -5.17 4.05 -10.19
N HIS A 128 -4.04 3.39 -9.96
CA HIS A 128 -3.43 2.42 -10.86
C HIS A 128 -2.87 1.25 -10.05
N GLY A 129 -2.90 0.04 -10.61
CA GLY A 129 -2.43 -1.18 -9.92
C GLY A 129 -0.93 -1.42 -10.04
N GLN A 130 -0.20 -0.57 -10.75
CA GLN A 130 1.23 -0.76 -11.02
C GLN A 130 2.02 0.52 -10.76
N ILE A 131 3.24 0.38 -10.25
CA ILE A 131 4.21 1.48 -10.17
C ILE A 131 5.62 0.92 -10.22
N ARG A 132 6.55 1.72 -10.76
CA ARG A 132 7.97 1.44 -10.71
C ARG A 132 8.67 2.43 -9.80
N VAL A 133 9.52 1.94 -8.91
CA VAL A 133 10.50 2.73 -8.18
C VAL A 133 11.83 2.63 -8.91
N VAL A 134 12.49 3.76 -9.13
CA VAL A 134 13.83 3.83 -9.74
C VAL A 134 14.75 4.61 -8.81
N ASP A 135 15.87 4.02 -8.42
CA ASP A 135 16.90 4.66 -7.60
C ASP A 135 18.30 4.28 -8.10
N GLY A 136 18.95 5.23 -8.79
CA GLY A 136 20.16 4.94 -9.55
C GLY A 136 19.91 3.83 -10.59
N ASP A 137 20.72 2.78 -10.52
CA ASP A 137 20.59 1.60 -11.37
C ASP A 137 19.60 0.57 -10.80
N HIS A 138 19.02 0.79 -9.62
CA HIS A 138 18.05 -0.14 -9.04
C HIS A 138 16.64 0.20 -9.49
N GLN A 139 15.88 -0.83 -9.84
CA GLN A 139 14.47 -0.72 -10.19
C GLN A 139 13.65 -1.77 -9.42
N LEU A 140 12.48 -1.35 -8.92
CA LEU A 140 11.50 -2.23 -8.30
C LEU A 140 10.13 -1.97 -8.93
N ASP A 141 9.58 -2.98 -9.61
CA ASP A 141 8.21 -2.99 -10.08
C ASP A 141 7.29 -3.62 -9.04
N LEU A 142 6.20 -2.92 -8.71
CA LEU A 142 5.13 -3.41 -7.87
C LEU A 142 3.84 -3.46 -8.69
N LEU A 143 3.18 -4.61 -8.68
CA LEU A 143 1.92 -4.85 -9.38
C LEU A 143 0.92 -5.55 -8.45
N VAL A 144 -0.27 -4.97 -8.29
CA VAL A 144 -1.42 -5.62 -7.66
C VAL A 144 -2.55 -5.82 -8.66
N GLU A 145 -3.09 -7.04 -8.66
CA GLU A 145 -4.19 -7.44 -9.53
C GLU A 145 -5.32 -8.07 -8.72
N CYS A 146 -6.53 -7.57 -8.91
CA CYS A 146 -7.74 -8.13 -8.34
C CYS A 146 -8.94 -7.88 -9.25
N ALA A 147 -9.43 -8.93 -9.89
CA ALA A 147 -10.55 -8.80 -10.82
C ALA A 147 -11.82 -8.31 -10.10
N GLY A 148 -12.45 -7.26 -10.64
CA GLY A 148 -13.71 -6.73 -10.12
C GLY A 148 -13.60 -5.91 -8.83
N GLN A 149 -12.38 -5.59 -8.36
CA GLN A 149 -12.13 -4.75 -7.18
C GLN A 149 -11.34 -3.50 -7.57
N PRO A 150 -11.47 -2.38 -6.81
CA PRO A 150 -10.62 -1.22 -7.02
C PRO A 150 -9.17 -1.52 -6.63
N VAL A 151 -8.21 -1.33 -7.56
CA VAL A 151 -6.77 -1.52 -7.32
C VAL A 151 -6.00 -0.21 -7.47
N SER A 152 -5.19 0.15 -6.49
CA SER A 152 -4.43 1.40 -6.44
C SER A 152 -3.02 1.18 -5.91
N ILE A 153 -2.19 2.23 -5.97
CA ILE A 153 -0.98 2.35 -5.16
C ILE A 153 -1.20 3.45 -4.12
N ALA A 154 -1.14 3.08 -2.85
CA ALA A 154 -0.99 4.00 -1.74
C ALA A 154 0.44 4.53 -1.68
N LEU A 155 0.58 5.82 -1.41
CA LEU A 155 1.86 6.52 -1.33
C LEU A 155 1.96 7.25 0.01
N TRP A 156 3.09 7.08 0.68
CA TRP A 156 3.48 7.88 1.83
C TRP A 156 4.83 8.55 1.51
N ARG A 157 4.85 9.87 1.37
CA ARG A 157 6.07 10.66 1.16
C ARG A 157 6.30 11.53 2.38
N ASN A 158 7.05 11.03 3.36
CA ASN A 158 7.48 11.77 4.54
C ASN A 158 8.95 12.12 4.44
N LEU A 159 9.25 13.40 4.27
CA LEU A 159 10.60 13.94 4.10
C LEU A 159 10.95 14.80 5.31
N ARG A 160 10.80 14.20 6.50
CA ARG A 160 10.88 14.86 7.80
C ARG A 160 9.77 15.88 8.05
N GLY A 161 8.57 15.63 7.56
CA GLY A 161 7.39 16.41 7.94
C GLY A 161 6.62 15.85 9.13
N TRP A 162 6.85 14.57 9.48
CA TRP A 162 6.10 13.88 10.51
C TRP A 162 6.94 12.83 11.27
N PRO A 163 6.65 12.55 12.56
CA PRO A 163 5.77 13.31 13.45
C PRO A 163 6.36 14.68 13.79
N ALA A 164 5.52 15.60 14.25
CA ALA A 164 5.92 16.99 14.50
C ALA A 164 7.07 17.13 15.53
N ASP A 165 7.07 16.26 16.55
CA ASP A 165 8.04 16.33 17.65
C ASP A 165 9.38 15.64 17.33
N GLU A 166 9.37 14.62 16.45
CA GLU A 166 10.56 13.86 16.06
C GLU A 166 10.51 13.46 14.58
N PRO A 167 10.64 14.43 13.66
CA PRO A 167 10.43 14.17 12.24
C PRO A 167 11.56 13.33 11.63
N TYR A 168 11.16 12.31 10.89
CA TYR A 168 12.06 11.42 10.16
C TYR A 168 11.63 11.24 8.71
N ARG A 169 12.52 10.68 7.90
CA ARG A 169 12.26 10.38 6.49
C ARG A 169 11.71 8.96 6.37
N SER A 170 10.56 8.80 5.72
CA SER A 170 9.99 7.50 5.35
C SER A 170 9.24 7.58 4.02
N VAL A 171 9.40 6.55 3.19
CA VAL A 171 8.75 6.46 1.88
C VAL A 171 7.98 5.15 1.78
N GLY A 172 6.65 5.23 1.73
CA GLY A 172 5.76 4.11 1.46
C GLY A 172 5.33 4.06 0.00
N VAL A 173 5.48 2.90 -0.63
CA VAL A 173 4.93 2.61 -1.96
C VAL A 173 4.18 1.29 -1.88
N GLU A 174 2.85 1.37 -1.85
CA GLU A 174 2.03 0.35 -1.20
C GLU A 174 0.92 -0.13 -2.12
N PRO A 175 1.07 -1.31 -2.76
CA PRO A 175 0.00 -1.90 -3.55
C PRO A 175 -1.25 -2.10 -2.71
N MET A 176 -2.41 -1.68 -3.22
CA MET A 176 -3.62 -1.51 -2.43
C MET A 176 -4.89 -1.99 -3.17
N LEU A 177 -5.82 -2.57 -2.42
CA LEU A 177 -7.23 -2.69 -2.81
C LEU A 177 -8.03 -1.55 -2.15
N GLY A 178 -8.65 -0.68 -2.95
CA GLY A 178 -9.36 0.52 -2.52
C GLY A 178 -8.95 1.78 -3.29
N ARG A 179 -9.69 2.89 -3.12
CA ARG A 179 -9.43 4.22 -3.71
C ARG A 179 -9.24 5.33 -2.65
N THR A 180 -9.05 4.90 -1.41
CA THR A 180 -9.00 5.71 -0.18
C THR A 180 -8.35 4.87 0.92
N PHE A 181 -7.91 5.51 2.00
CA PHE A 181 -7.29 4.83 3.13
C PHE A 181 -8.30 4.29 4.15
N ASP A 182 -9.52 4.80 4.15
CA ASP A 182 -10.57 4.46 5.13
C ASP A 182 -11.63 3.56 4.48
N ARG A 183 -11.84 2.35 5.03
CA ARG A 183 -12.87 1.42 4.55
C ARG A 183 -14.30 1.97 4.61
N ASP A 184 -14.54 2.91 5.52
CA ASP A 184 -15.85 3.49 5.80
C ASP A 184 -16.11 4.78 4.99
N ASP A 185 -15.17 5.18 4.13
CA ASP A 185 -15.33 6.31 3.20
C ASP A 185 -16.56 6.08 2.29
N PRO A 186 -17.59 6.96 2.37
CA PRO A 186 -18.80 6.81 1.57
C PRO A 186 -18.64 7.36 0.15
N ALA A 187 -17.60 8.15 -0.12
CA ALA A 187 -17.41 8.87 -1.37
C ALA A 187 -16.50 8.12 -2.35
N ARG A 188 -15.67 7.18 -1.86
CA ARG A 188 -14.64 6.51 -2.64
C ARG A 188 -14.82 5.00 -2.60
N ALA A 189 -14.47 4.34 -3.71
CA ALA A 189 -14.62 2.90 -3.82
C ALA A 189 -13.61 2.17 -2.91
N VAL A 190 -14.09 1.15 -2.21
CA VAL A 190 -13.31 0.21 -1.40
C VAL A 190 -13.58 -1.20 -1.91
N ALA A 191 -12.76 -2.17 -1.50
CA ALA A 191 -13.04 -3.55 -1.86
C ALA A 191 -14.28 -4.07 -1.11
N VAL A 192 -15.07 -4.90 -1.77
CA VAL A 192 -16.31 -5.47 -1.21
C VAL A 192 -16.33 -6.97 -1.43
N VAL A 193 -16.56 -7.73 -0.37
CA VAL A 193 -16.65 -9.19 -0.44
C VAL A 193 -17.92 -9.59 -1.21
N PRO A 194 -17.80 -10.35 -2.32
CA PRO A 194 -18.94 -10.72 -3.15
C PRO A 194 -19.78 -11.84 -2.51
N GLY A 195 -20.88 -12.22 -3.17
CA GLY A 195 -21.86 -13.18 -2.65
C GLY A 195 -21.32 -14.58 -2.31
N ASN A 196 -20.14 -14.95 -2.81
CA ASN A 196 -19.46 -16.21 -2.46
C ASN A 196 -18.57 -16.11 -1.21
N GLY A 197 -18.49 -14.94 -0.57
CA GLY A 197 -17.74 -14.72 0.66
C GLY A 197 -16.22 -14.61 0.50
N VAL A 198 -15.68 -14.56 -0.74
CA VAL A 198 -14.23 -14.64 -0.97
C VAL A 198 -13.73 -13.62 -1.98
N VAL A 199 -12.64 -12.92 -1.60
CA VAL A 199 -11.85 -12.08 -2.51
C VAL A 199 -10.44 -12.64 -2.63
N ARG A 200 -9.93 -12.74 -3.86
CA ARG A 200 -8.56 -13.18 -4.15
C ARG A 200 -7.83 -12.14 -4.97
N TRP A 201 -6.58 -11.88 -4.64
CA TRP A 201 -5.72 -10.96 -5.36
C TRP A 201 -4.28 -11.45 -5.35
N ARG A 202 -3.48 -10.87 -6.25
CA ARG A 202 -2.06 -11.17 -6.38
C ARG A 202 -1.26 -9.89 -6.27
N LEU A 203 -0.17 -9.95 -5.51
CA LEU A 203 0.92 -8.99 -5.52
C LEU A 203 2.12 -9.63 -6.22
N THR A 204 2.67 -8.93 -7.21
CA THR A 204 3.93 -9.30 -7.87
C THR A 204 4.95 -8.19 -7.66
N LEU A 205 6.13 -8.55 -7.16
CA LEU A 205 7.27 -7.66 -6.99
C LEU A 205 8.41 -8.16 -7.87
N THR A 206 8.98 -7.30 -8.70
CA THR A 206 10.13 -7.65 -9.53
C THR A 206 11.22 -6.62 -9.37
N ALA A 207 12.43 -7.09 -9.00
CA ALA A 207 13.60 -6.23 -8.84
C ALA A 207 14.55 -6.44 -10.01
N PHE A 208 15.16 -5.36 -10.48
CA PHE A 208 16.09 -5.38 -11.60
C PHE A 208 17.23 -4.40 -11.37
N VAL A 209 18.40 -4.74 -11.90
CA VAL A 209 19.51 -3.81 -12.15
C VAL A 209 19.77 -3.89 -13.66
N PRO A 210 19.71 -2.80 -14.43
CA PRO A 210 20.15 -2.80 -15.82
C PRO A 210 21.55 -3.39 -15.91
N ALA A 211 21.79 -4.27 -16.88
CA ALA A 211 23.15 -4.74 -17.14
C ALA A 211 24.02 -3.53 -17.52
N GLU A 212 25.23 -3.45 -16.93
CA GLU A 212 26.22 -2.45 -17.33
C GLU A 212 26.45 -2.55 -18.85
N SER A 213 26.25 -1.44 -19.55
CA SER A 213 26.43 -1.31 -21.00
C SER A 213 27.88 -1.08 -21.39
#